data_AF-A0A495WF76-F1
#
_entry.id   AF-A0A495WF76-F1
#
_cell.length_a   1.000
_cell.length_b   1.000
_cell.length_c   1.000
_cell.angle_alpha   90.00
_cell.angle_beta   90.00
_cell.angle_gamma   90.00
#
_symmetry.space_group_name_H-M   'P 1'
#
loop_
_entity.id
_entity.type
_entity.pdbx_description
1 polymer ?
#
loop_
_entity_poly.entity_id
_entity_poly.type
_entity_poly.pdbx_seq_one_letter_code
_entity_poly.pdbx_strand_id
1 'polypeptide(L)' 'MKQKLQYLLVDRERLAAHLAEQEILAAEASDGTHIYRCRRGAQESLVIALANGQGLIVSGESAAPLDRRRPPR' A
#
# COMPACT_ATOMS: atom_id res chain seq x y z
N MET A 1 -19.59 0.27 4.75
CA MET A 1 -19.40 -0.46 3.48
C MET A 1 -18.01 -1.08 3.50
N LYS A 2 -17.86 -2.36 3.16
CA LYS A 2 -16.55 -3.04 3.18
C LYS A 2 -15.71 -2.50 2.02
N GLN A 3 -14.61 -1.80 2.30
CA GLN A 3 -13.69 -1.36 1.26
C GLN A 3 -13.06 -2.60 0.61
N LYS A 4 -13.09 -2.66 -0.71
CA LYS A 4 -12.50 -3.77 -1.45
C LYS A 4 -11.01 -3.52 -1.60
N LEU A 5 -10.21 -4.44 -1.08
CA LEU A 5 -8.77 -4.45 -1.32
C LEU A 5 -8.50 -4.97 -2.72
N GLN A 6 -7.61 -4.29 -3.43
CA GLN A 6 -7.05 -4.70 -4.70
C GLN A 6 -5.64 -5.25 -4.45
N TYR A 7 -5.31 -6.33 -5.16
CA TYR A 7 -4.05 -7.04 -5.01
C TYR A 7 -3.42 -7.21 -6.39
N LEU A 8 -2.14 -6.85 -6.51
CA LEU A 8 -1.37 -7.01 -7.73
C LEU A 8 -0.05 -7.71 -7.43
N LEU A 9 0.14 -8.89 -7.99
CA LEU A 9 1.41 -9.59 -7.95
C LEU A 9 2.33 -9.04 -9.05
N VAL A 10 3.56 -8.71 -8.69
CA VAL A 10 4.58 -8.15 -9.57
C VAL A 10 5.90 -8.90 -9.42
N ASP A 11 6.76 -8.82 -10.43
CA ASP A 11 8.14 -9.26 -10.33
C ASP A 11 9.00 -8.27 -9.53
N ARG A 12 10.26 -8.65 -9.31
CA ARG A 12 11.25 -7.87 -8.56
C ARG A 12 11.52 -6.49 -9.18
N GLU A 13 11.64 -6.43 -10.50
CA GLU A 13 12.03 -5.22 -11.21
C GLU A 13 10.92 -4.17 -11.11
N ARG A 14 9.68 -4.61 -11.34
CA ARG A 14 8.50 -3.78 -11.23
C ARG A 14 8.20 -3.37 -9.79
N LEU A 15 8.50 -4.23 -8.82
CA LEU A 15 8.46 -3.89 -7.40
C LEU A 15 9.44 -2.77 -7.06
N ALA A 16 10.69 -2.88 -7.51
CA ALA A 16 11.72 -1.87 -7.26
C ALA A 16 11.36 -0.52 -7.91
N ALA A 17 10.89 -0.54 -9.17
CA ALA A 17 10.39 0.65 -9.84
C ALA A 17 9.21 1.29 -9.08
N HIS A 18 8.27 0.47 -8.60
CA HIS A 18 7.13 0.96 -7.83
C HIS A 18 7.55 1.63 -6.52
N LEU A 19 8.49 1.04 -5.78
CA LEU A 19 9.03 1.63 -4.56
C LEU A 19 9.79 2.93 -4.81
N ALA A 20 10.50 3.04 -5.94
CA ALA A 20 11.24 4.25 -6.30
C ALA A 20 10.34 5.47 -6.57
N GLU A 21 9.07 5.24 -6.96
CA GLU A 21 8.08 6.28 -7.23
C GLU A 21 7.25 6.70 -6.01
N GLN A 22 7.46 6.09 -4.84
CA GLN A 22 6.63 6.31 -3.66
C GLN A 22 7.39 6.80 -2.44
N GLU A 23 6.66 7.48 -1.56
CA GLU A 23 7.15 7.82 -0.22
C GLU A 23 6.94 6.62 0.70
N ILE A 24 8.02 6.09 1.28
CA ILE A 24 7.95 5.01 2.27
C ILE A 24 7.68 5.62 3.65
N LEU A 25 6.49 5.36 4.19
CA LEU A 25 6.05 5.84 5.50
C LEU A 25 6.49 4.93 6.65
N ALA A 26 6.57 3.63 6.40
CA ALA A 26 7.03 2.62 7.35
C ALA A 26 7.57 1.40 6.61
N ALA A 27 8.51 0.70 7.24
CA ALA A 27 9.08 -0.53 6.72
C ALA A 27 9.27 -1.55 7.85
N GLU A 28 8.90 -2.80 7.60
CA GLU A 28 9.02 -3.93 8.51
C GLU A 28 9.58 -5.14 7.75
N ALA A 29 10.28 -6.03 8.46
CA ALA A 29 10.80 -7.26 7.89
C ALA A 29 10.50 -8.43 8.82
N SER A 30 9.96 -9.53 8.28
CA SER A 30 9.72 -10.77 9.00
C SER A 30 9.97 -11.95 8.06
N ASP A 31 10.77 -12.93 8.49
CA ASP A 31 10.94 -14.22 7.81
C ASP A 31 11.25 -14.12 6.30
N GLY A 32 12.15 -13.21 5.92
CA GLY A 32 12.54 -12.99 4.52
C GLY A 32 11.52 -12.23 3.66
N THR A 33 10.44 -11.78 4.29
CA THR A 33 9.43 -10.89 3.69
C THR A 33 9.65 -9.47 4.20
N HIS A 34 9.57 -8.49 3.31
CA HIS A 34 9.63 -7.07 3.68
C HIS A 34 8.31 -6.39 3.37
N ILE A 35 7.76 -5.67 4.33
CA ILE A 35 6.49 -4.97 4.20
C ILE A 35 6.79 -3.47 4.26
N TYR A 36 6.32 -2.74 3.27
CA TYR A 36 6.47 -1.31 3.15
C TYR A 36 5.09 -0.66 3.11
N ARG A 37 4.83 0.27 4.01
CA ARG A 37 3.67 1.16 3.88
C ARG A 37 4.11 2.37 3.09
N CYS A 38 3.51 2.56 1.93
CA CYS A 38 3.92 3.55 0.96
C CYS A 38 2.78 4.52 0.67
N ARG A 39 3.11 5.73 0.22
CA ARG A 39 2.16 6.76 -0.16
C ARG A 39 2.55 7.39 -1.49
N ARG A 40 1.56 7.58 -2.36
CA ARG A 40 1.65 8.36 -3.60
C ARG A 40 0.56 9.42 -3.59
N GLY A 41 0.93 10.66 -3.30
CA GLY A 41 -0.03 11.75 -3.11
C GLY A 41 -1.00 11.44 -1.96
N ALA A 42 -2.30 11.33 -2.25
CA ALA A 42 -3.34 11.04 -1.26
C ALA A 42 -3.68 9.54 -1.12
N GLN A 43 -3.00 8.66 -1.85
CA GLN A 43 -3.25 7.22 -1.83
C GLN A 43 -2.17 6.50 -1.04
N GLU A 44 -2.59 5.70 -0.07
CA GLU A 44 -1.72 4.77 0.65
C GLU A 44 -1.83 3.37 0.04
N SER A 45 -0.70 2.66 0.03
CA SER A 45 -0.61 1.26 -0.38
C SER A 45 0.34 0.49 0.54
N LEU A 46 0.07 -0.81 0.66
CA LEU A 46 0.98 -1.76 1.30
C LEU A 46 1.71 -2.52 0.20
N VAL A 47 3.02 -2.58 0.30
CA VAL A 47 3.88 -3.27 -0.65
C VAL A 47 4.62 -4.36 0.11
N ILE A 48 4.53 -5.60 -0.36
CA ILE A 48 5.10 -6.77 0.31
C ILE A 48 6.11 -7.41 -0.63
N ALA A 49 7.40 -7.31 -0.34
CA ALA A 49 8.44 -8.06 -1.02
C ALA A 49 8.50 -9.47 -0.43
N LEU A 50 8.23 -10.48 -1.25
CA LEU A 50 8.23 -11.88 -0.87
C LEU A 50 9.63 -12.48 -1.01
N ALA A 51 9.93 -13.51 -0.20
CA ALA A 51 11.23 -14.18 -0.21
C ALA A 51 11.60 -14.83 -1.55
N ASN A 52 10.61 -15.12 -2.41
CA ASN A 52 10.82 -15.67 -3.75
C ASN A 52 11.20 -14.61 -4.81
N GLY A 53 11.39 -13.35 -4.40
CA GLY A 53 11.75 -12.24 -5.27
C GLY A 53 10.55 -11.57 -5.96
N GLN A 54 9.33 -12.02 -5.71
CA GLN A 54 8.11 -11.33 -6.18
C GLN A 54 7.68 -10.23 -5.21
N GLY A 55 6.81 -9.34 -5.68
CA GLY A 55 6.16 -8.33 -4.87
C GLY A 55 4.65 -8.47 -4.92
N LEU A 56 3.97 -8.15 -3.81
CA LEU A 56 2.53 -7.99 -3.75
C LEU A 56 2.20 -6.54 -3.38
N ILE A 57 1.53 -5.84 -4.28
CA ILE A 57 1.04 -4.49 -4.04
C ILE A 57 -0.43 -4.60 -3.64
N VAL A 58 -0.76 -4.02 -2.49
CA VAL A 58 -2.09 -3.98 -1.92
C VAL A 58 -2.54 -2.52 -1.87
N SER A 59 -3.65 -2.23 -2.54
CA SER A 59 -4.24 -0.89 -2.59
C SER A 59 -5.70 -0.95 -2.17
N GLY A 60 -6.14 0.02 -1.37
CA GLY A 60 -7.56 0.23 -1.11
C GLY A 60 -8.14 1.25 -2.08
N GLU A 61 -9.41 1.10 -2.45
CA GLU A 61 -10.16 2.26 -2.93
C GLU A 61 -10.21 3.28 -1.79
N SER A 62 -9.54 4.42 -1.99
CA SER A 62 -9.58 5.53 -1.04
C SER A 62 -11.03 5.98 -0.94
N ALA A 63 -11.71 5.61 0.14
CA ALA A 63 -13.01 6.17 0.45
C ALA A 63 -12.79 7.68 0.56
N ALA A 64 -13.52 8.45 -0.25
CA ALA A 64 -13.56 9.90 -0.14
C ALA A 64 -13.63 10.26 1.35
N PRO A 65 -12.86 11.30 1.79
CA PRO A 65 -12.75 11.63 3.20
C PRO A 65 -14.17 11.69 3.77
N LEU A 66 -14.47 10.82 4.74
CA LEU A 66 -15.73 10.90 5.47
C LEU A 66 -15.74 12.29 6.09
N ASP A 67 -16.47 13.19 5.46
CA ASP A 67 -16.67 14.56 5.90
C ASP A 67 -17.19 14.45 7.34
N ARG A 68 -16.31 14.73 8.32
CA ARG A 68 -16.66 14.75 9.74
C ARG A 68 -17.49 16.02 9.99
N ARG A 69 -18.62 16.17 9.28
CA ARG A 69 -19.68 17.11 9.65
C ARG A 69 -20.33 16.55 10.89
N ARG A 70 -19.79 16.95 12.03
CA ARG A 70 -20.47 16.93 13.32
C ARG A 70 -21.83 17.63 13.10
N PRO A 71 -22.98 17.00 13.42
CA PRO A 71 -24.25 17.71 13.35
C PRO A 71 -24.26 18.81 14.43
N PRO A 72 -24.84 19.99 14.15
CA PRO A 72 -25.06 20.99 15.18
C PRO A 72 -26.18 20.51 16.09
N ARG A 73 -25.84 20.20 17.34
CA ARG A 73 -26.74 20.33 18.50
C ARG A 73 -25.91 20.64 19.73
#